data_AF-X1QMT5-F1
#
_entry.id   AF-X1QMT5-F1
#
_cell.length_a   1.000
_cell.length_b   1.000
_cell.length_c   1.000
_cell.angle_alpha   90.00
_cell.angle_beta   90.00
_cell.angle_gamma   90.00
#
_symmetry.space_group_name_H-M   'P 1'
#
loop_
_entity.id
_entity.type
_entity.pdbx_description
1 polymer ?
#
loop_
_entity_poly.entity_id
_entity_poly.type
_entity_poly.pdbx_seq_one_letter_code
_entity_poly.pdbx_strand_id
1 'polypeptide(L)'
;RYHSFVVYFSNLQRLGWVELTGEEEASAFQDHYPPGPPRRYFRLTDKGRAALNREWSNPLMALYGDRWGGEEVAREHLRELRRNRKYTKVKSR
;
A
#
# COMPACT_ATOMS: atom_id res chain seq x y z
N ARG A 1 -10.03 -5.92 -7.60
CA ARG A 1 -10.27 -6.13 -6.15
C ARG A 1 -9.00 -6.04 -5.27
N TYR A 2 -7.83 -5.61 -5.80
CA TYR A 2 -6.58 -5.50 -5.02
C TYR A 2 -5.88 -4.14 -5.11
N HIS A 3 -6.53 -3.10 -5.65
CA HIS A 3 -5.86 -1.80 -5.84
C HIS A 3 -5.35 -1.24 -4.50
N SER A 4 -6.11 -1.43 -3.42
CA SER A 4 -5.68 -1.08 -2.06
C SER A 4 -4.44 -1.87 -1.61
N PHE A 5 -4.37 -3.18 -1.88
CA PHE A 5 -3.24 -4.01 -1.50
C PHE A 5 -1.98 -3.70 -2.32
N VAL A 6 -2.09 -3.55 -3.64
CA VAL A 6 -0.93 -3.24 -4.50
C VAL A 6 -0.31 -1.90 -4.11
N VAL A 7 -1.12 -0.88 -3.87
CA VAL A 7 -0.64 0.44 -3.41
C VAL A 7 -0.02 0.33 -2.01
N TYR A 8 -0.68 -0.36 -1.08
CA TYR A 8 -0.17 -0.61 0.26
C TYR A 8 1.20 -1.29 0.23
N PHE A 9 1.31 -2.40 -0.51
CA PHE A 9 2.53 -3.21 -0.59
C PHE A 9 3.67 -2.48 -1.33
N SER A 10 3.34 -1.64 -2.31
CA SER A 10 4.32 -0.76 -2.96
C SER A 10 4.94 0.24 -1.98
N ASN A 11 4.15 0.79 -1.04
CA ASN A 11 4.69 1.66 0.00
C ASN A 11 5.63 0.90 0.95
N LEU A 12 5.31 -0.35 1.30
CA LEU A 12 6.21 -1.18 2.13
C LEU A 12 7.58 -1.39 1.47
N GLN A 13 7.59 -1.63 0.16
CA GLN A 13 8.83 -1.76 -0.62
C GLN A 13 9.62 -0.45 -0.63
N ARG A 14 8.96 0.69 -0.86
CA ARG A 14 9.60 2.02 -0.84
C ARG A 14 10.16 2.39 0.54
N LEU A 15 9.49 1.97 1.61
CA LEU A 15 9.96 2.13 2.99
C LEU A 15 11.15 1.21 3.31
N GLY A 16 11.42 0.20 2.48
CA GLY A 16 12.44 -0.82 2.74
C GLY A 16 12.05 -1.77 3.87
N TRP A 17 10.75 -1.95 4.13
CA TRP A 17 10.25 -2.87 5.17
C TRP A 17 10.17 -4.31 4.69
N VAL A 18 10.12 -4.50 3.37
CA VAL A 18 10.13 -5.81 2.71
C VAL A 18 11.19 -5.80 1.62
N GLU A 19 11.78 -6.96 1.38
CA GLU A 19 12.71 -7.20 0.29
C GLU A 19 12.39 -8.51 -0.44
N LEU A 20 12.79 -8.60 -1.71
CA LEU A 20 12.67 -9.83 -2.50
C LEU A 20 13.57 -10.90 -1.91
N THR A 21 13.02 -12.11 -1.77
CA THR A 21 13.80 -13.29 -1.37
C THR A 21 14.64 -13.86 -2.52
N GLY A 22 14.25 -13.55 -3.77
CA GLY A 22 14.75 -14.21 -4.97
C GLY A 22 13.96 -15.47 -5.36
N GLU A 23 13.03 -15.90 -4.52
CA GLU A 23 12.16 -17.06 -4.80
C GLU A 23 10.95 -16.63 -5.61
N GLU A 24 10.74 -17.33 -6.73
CA GLU A 24 9.59 -17.17 -7.61
C GLU A 24 8.93 -18.52 -7.89
N GLU A 25 7.61 -18.55 -7.88
CA GLU A 25 6.81 -19.73 -8.22
C GLU A 25 5.79 -19.40 -9.30
N ALA A 26 5.35 -20.42 -10.03
CA ALA A 26 4.24 -20.29 -10.96
C ALA A 26 3.00 -19.76 -10.22
N SER A 27 2.39 -18.70 -10.74
CA SER A 27 1.15 -18.18 -10.18
C SER A 27 -0.04 -18.91 -10.80
N ALA A 28 -1.11 -19.12 -10.04
CA ALA A 28 -2.37 -19.66 -10.58
C ALA A 28 -2.96 -18.80 -11.72
N PHE A 29 -2.51 -17.54 -11.84
CA PHE A 29 -2.87 -16.69 -12.97
C PHE A 29 -2.17 -17.14 -14.26
N GLN A 30 -0.95 -17.67 -14.18
CA GLN A 30 -0.22 -18.19 -15.32
C GLN A 30 -0.84 -19.46 -15.91
N ASP A 31 -1.63 -20.21 -15.14
CA ASP A 31 -2.38 -21.38 -15.64
C ASP A 31 -3.37 -21.01 -16.76
N HIS A 32 -3.91 -19.79 -16.72
CA HIS A 32 -4.83 -19.27 -17.74
C HIS A 32 -4.18 -18.27 -18.70
N TYR A 33 -3.09 -17.63 -18.29
CA TYR A 33 -2.35 -16.65 -19.09
C TYR A 33 -0.84 -16.79 -18.85
N PRO A 34 -0.13 -17.66 -19.60
CA PRO A 34 1.30 -17.94 -19.38
C PRO A 34 2.24 -16.72 -19.34
N PRO A 35 1.99 -15.63 -20.11
CA PRO A 35 2.80 -14.41 -20.00
C PRO A 35 2.54 -13.58 -18.74
N GLY A 36 1.64 -14.03 -17.85
CA GLY A 36 1.33 -13.37 -16.60
C GLY A 36 2.51 -13.36 -15.63
N PRO A 37 2.50 -12.45 -14.63
CA PRO A 37 3.58 -12.39 -13.66
C PRO A 37 3.61 -13.64 -12.75
N PRO A 38 4.80 -14.13 -12.38
CA PRO A 38 4.94 -15.19 -11.40
C PRO A 38 4.61 -14.69 -9.98
N ARG A 39 4.44 -15.64 -9.05
CA ARG A 39 4.33 -15.35 -7.63
C ARG A 39 5.73 -15.10 -7.09
N ARG A 40 5.96 -13.90 -6.54
CA ARG A 40 7.25 -13.50 -5.96
C ARG A 40 7.14 -13.45 -4.44
N TYR A 41 8.11 -14.05 -3.77
CA TYR A 41 8.14 -14.09 -2.31
C TYR A 41 8.99 -12.95 -1.74
N PHE A 42 8.47 -12.33 -0.68
CA PHE A 42 9.10 -11.25 0.03
C PHE A 42 9.28 -11.62 1.50
N ARG A 43 10.36 -11.13 2.11
CA ARG A 43 10.60 -11.25 3.55
C ARG A 43 10.62 -9.89 4.21
N LEU A 44 10.29 -9.84 5.50
CA LEU A 44 10.46 -8.64 6.31
C LEU A 44 11.95 -8.36 6.52
N THR A 45 12.35 -7.10 6.40
CA THR A 45 13.67 -6.62 6.82
C THR A 45 13.67 -6.33 8.31
N ASP A 46 14.84 -6.08 8.92
CA ASP A 46 14.91 -5.62 10.31
C ASP A 46 14.14 -4.32 10.50
N LYS A 47 14.21 -3.41 9.52
CA LYS A 47 13.43 -2.16 9.52
C LYS A 47 11.93 -2.41 9.53
N GLY A 48 11.45 -3.38 8.74
CA GLY A 48 10.04 -3.76 8.74
C GLY A 48 9.61 -4.39 10.07
N ARG A 49 10.45 -5.25 10.66
CA ARG A 49 10.20 -5.85 11.98
C ARG A 49 10.16 -4.83 13.12
N ALA A 50 10.99 -3.79 13.04
CA ALA A 50 11.06 -2.73 14.04
C ALA A 50 9.96 -1.66 13.91
N ALA A 51 9.26 -1.61 12.77
CA ALA A 51 8.22 -0.62 12.52
C ALA A 51 7.00 -0.82 13.44
N LEU A 52 6.43 0.29 13.91
CA LEU A 52 5.33 0.31 14.86
C LEU A 52 4.01 -0.08 14.18
N ASN A 53 3.07 -0.66 14.95
CA ASN A 53 1.73 -1.01 14.45
C ASN A 53 0.99 0.16 13.79
N ARG A 54 1.19 1.39 14.28
CA ARG A 54 0.60 2.61 13.69
C ARG A 54 1.12 2.89 12.28
N GLU A 55 2.39 2.59 12.03
CA GLU A 55 3.04 2.80 10.74
C GLU A 55 2.62 1.71 9.75
N TRP A 56 2.53 0.45 10.22
CA TRP A 56 1.93 -0.66 9.47
C TRP A 56 0.48 -0.43 9.07
N SER A 57 -0.29 0.27 9.91
CA SER A 57 -1.68 0.63 9.63
C SER A 57 -1.81 1.71 8.55
N ASN A 58 -0.80 2.56 8.38
CA ASN A 58 -0.80 3.59 7.35
C ASN A 58 0.61 3.88 6.77
N PRO A 59 1.13 2.99 5.90
CA PRO A 59 2.48 3.14 5.34
C PRO A 59 2.64 4.37 4.45
N LEU A 60 1.54 4.91 3.90
CA LEU A 60 1.58 6.16 3.15
C LEU A 60 2.00 7.34 4.06
N MET A 61 1.51 7.36 5.29
CA MET A 61 1.90 8.38 6.27
C MET A 61 3.33 8.16 6.75
N ALA A 62 3.74 6.91 6.99
CA ALA A 62 5.13 6.61 7.32
C ALA A 62 6.11 7.06 6.22
N LEU A 63 5.68 7.07 4.95
CA LEU A 63 6.53 7.43 3.81
C LEU A 63 6.55 8.94 3.52
N TYR A 64 5.42 9.64 3.67
CA TYR A 64 5.29 11.05 3.24
C TYR A 64 4.84 12.02 4.34
N GLY A 65 4.57 11.54 5.56
CA GLY A 65 4.04 12.35 6.65
C GLY A 65 4.88 13.58 6.92
N ASP A 66 6.20 13.41 7.05
CA ASP A 66 7.12 14.52 7.31
C ASP A 66 7.12 15.56 6.17
N ARG A 67 7.07 15.11 4.91
CA ARG A 67 6.98 16.00 3.74
C ARG A 67 5.71 16.84 3.74
N TRP A 68 4.63 16.33 4.32
CA TRP A 68 3.32 16.98 4.35
C TRP A 68 3.11 17.83 5.63
N GLY A 69 4.19 18.13 6.36
CA GLY A 69 4.13 18.93 7.59
C GLY A 69 3.84 18.11 8.85
N GLY A 70 4.05 16.80 8.80
CA GLY A 70 3.79 15.87 9.89
C GLY A 70 2.47 15.11 9.73
N GLU A 71 2.32 14.03 10.52
CA GLU A 71 1.18 13.11 10.40
C GLU A 71 -0.16 13.81 10.70
N GLU A 72 -0.20 14.73 11.65
CA GLU A 72 -1.41 15.45 12.04
C GLU A 72 -1.92 16.36 10.92
N VAL A 73 -1.03 17.18 10.35
CA VAL A 73 -1.33 18.09 9.23
C VAL A 73 -1.77 17.32 7.99
N ALA A 74 -1.06 16.24 7.67
CA ALA A 74 -1.42 15.34 6.58
C ALA A 74 -2.82 14.73 6.76
N ARG A 75 -3.14 14.26 7.98
CA ARG A 75 -4.46 13.69 8.30
C ARG A 75 -5.56 14.73 8.17
N GLU A 76 -5.32 15.96 8.63
CA GLU A 76 -6.27 17.07 8.49
C GLU A 76 -6.52 17.42 7.02
N HIS A 77 -5.46 17.60 6.23
CA HIS A 77 -5.56 17.88 4.79
C HIS A 77 -6.35 16.79 4.05
N LEU A 78 -6.08 15.50 4.34
CA LEU A 78 -6.84 14.40 3.75
C LEU A 78 -8.31 14.35 4.25
N ARG A 79 -8.61 14.82 5.46
CA ARG A 79 -10.00 14.96 5.94
C ARG A 79 -10.73 16.05 5.16
N GLU A 80 -10.08 17.18 4.92
CA GLU A 80 -10.63 18.27 4.10
C GLU A 80 -10.95 17.82 2.68
N LEU A 81 -10.02 17.15 2.02
CA LEU A 81 -10.25 16.61 0.68
C LEU A 81 -11.45 15.65 0.64
N ARG A 82 -11.64 14.83 1.69
CA ARG A 82 -12.80 13.93 1.81
C ARG A 82 -14.10 14.69 2.05
N ARG A 83 -14.09 15.74 2.89
CA ARG A 83 -15.25 16.62 3.11
C ARG A 83 -15.69 17.31 1.81
N ASN A 84 -14.72 17.74 1.01
CA ASN A 84 -14.97 18.42 -0.25
C ASN A 84 -15.37 17.46 -1.38
N ARG A 85 -15.22 16.15 -1.19
CA ARG A 85 -15.58 15.14 -2.17
C ARG A 85 -17.10 15.00 -2.21
N LYS A 86 -17.74 15.62 -3.22
CA LYS A 86 -19.15 15.39 -3.52
C LYS A 86 -19.31 13.99 -4.10
N TYR A 87 -19.80 13.04 -3.31
CA TYR A 87 -20.28 11.77 -3.84
C TYR A 87 -21.58 12.01 -4.60
N THR A 88 -21.58 11.80 -5.91
CA THR A 88 -22.83 11.69 -6.68
C THR A 88 -23.53 10.42 -6.23
N LYS A 89 -24.61 10.55 -5.44
CA LYS A 89 -25.52 9.42 -5.23
C LYS A 89 -26.09 9.04 -6.59
N VAL A 90 -25.80 7.84 -7.06
CA VAL A 90 -26.53 7.25 -8.19
C VAL A 90 -27.98 7.18 -7.73
N LYS A 91 -28.88 7.94 -8.36
CA LYS A 91 -30.32 7.86 -8.11
C LYS A 91 -30.74 6.40 -8.30
N SER A 92 -31.33 5.79 -7.27
CA SER A 92 -31.97 4.48 -7.41
C SER A 92 -33.06 4.60 -8.49
N ARG A 93 -33.02 3.69 -9.46
CA ARG A 93 -34.06 3.53 -10.48
C ARG A 93 -35.32 2.91 -9.88
#